data_AF-A0AAW8ANN6-F1
#
_entry.id   AF-A0AAW8ANN6-F1
#
_cell.length_a   1.000
_cell.length_b   1.000
_cell.length_c   1.000
_cell.angle_alpha   90.00
_cell.angle_beta   90.00
_cell.angle_gamma   90.00
#
_symmetry.space_group_name_H-M   'P 1'
#
loop_
_entity.id
_entity.type
_entity.pdbx_description
1 polymer ?
#
loop_
_entity_poly.entity_id
_entity_poly.type
_entity_poly.pdbx_seq_one_letter_code
_entity_poly.pdbx_strand_id
1 'polypeptide(L)'
;YYVSEDGYPGWMPQKWTWIPRELPGGRASFIHVFEPVEDGQTRGANVFYSVMEQMKMLDTLQNTQLQSAIVKAMYAATIESELDTQSAMDFI
;
A
#
# COMPACT_ATOMS: atom_id res chain seq x y z
N TYR A 1 -12.63 -26.04 3.09
CA TYR A 1 -11.24 -25.54 3.06
C TYR A 1 -10.91 -24.93 4.41
N TYR A 2 -9.63 -24.91 4.81
CA TYR A 2 -9.19 -24.22 6.02
C TYR A 2 -8.66 -22.85 5.64
N VAL A 3 -9.11 -21.80 6.33
CA VAL A 3 -8.64 -20.42 6.14
C VAL A 3 -7.94 -20.00 7.43
N SER A 4 -6.71 -19.53 7.33
CA SER A 4 -6.00 -18.89 8.44
C SER A 4 -6.47 -17.45 8.58
N GLU A 5 -6.84 -17.04 9.79
CA GLU A 5 -6.89 -15.61 10.13
C GLU A 5 -5.47 -15.05 10.02
N ASP A 6 -5.32 -13.93 9.30
CA ASP A 6 -4.02 -13.31 8.99
C ASP A 6 -3.18 -13.14 10.27
N GLY A 7 -2.10 -13.91 10.37
CA GLY A 7 -1.17 -13.83 11.49
C GLY A 7 0.19 -13.32 11.06
N TYR A 8 0.23 -12.23 10.29
CA TYR A 8 1.46 -11.48 10.07
C TYR A 8 2.00 -10.91 11.39
N PRO A 9 3.31 -11.03 11.68
CA PRO A 9 4.35 -11.74 10.93
C PRO A 9 4.28 -13.25 11.24
N GLY A 10 4.30 -14.10 10.19
CA GLY A 10 3.90 -15.53 10.15
C GLY A 10 4.53 -16.55 11.14
N TRP A 11 5.18 -16.07 12.19
CA TRP A 11 5.68 -16.80 13.35
C TRP A 11 4.68 -16.78 14.53
N MET A 12 3.63 -15.96 14.45
CA MET A 12 2.54 -15.93 15.43
C MET A 12 1.62 -17.15 15.27
N PRO A 13 1.01 -17.65 16.36
CA PRO A 13 0.06 -18.76 16.30
C PRO A 13 -1.12 -18.40 15.39
N GLN A 14 -1.28 -19.17 14.31
CA GLN A 14 -2.35 -18.97 13.33
C GLN A 14 -3.64 -19.62 13.82
N LYS A 15 -4.74 -18.88 13.79
CA LYS A 15 -6.07 -19.43 14.03
C LYS A 15 -6.65 -19.94 12.73
N TRP A 16 -6.85 -21.25 12.66
CA TRP A 16 -7.42 -21.92 11.50
C TRP A 16 -8.92 -22.11 11.67
N THR A 17 -9.70 -21.61 10.71
CA THR A 17 -11.14 -21.81 10.67
C THR A 17 -11.48 -22.77 9.53
N TRP A 18 -12.21 -23.83 9.84
CA TRP A 18 -12.75 -24.72 8.81
C TRP A 18 -13.98 -24.10 8.16
N ILE A 19 -14.01 -24.08 6.83
CA ILE A 19 -15.14 -23.61 6.03
C ILE A 19 -15.65 -24.78 5.20
N PRO A 20 -16.94 -25.15 5.31
CA PRO A 20 -17.53 -26.20 4.49
C PRO A 20 -17.47 -25.82 3.01
N ARG A 21 -17.31 -26.83 2.15
CA ARG A 21 -17.32 -26.64 0.69
C ARG A 21 -18.69 -26.17 0.19
N GLU A 22 -19.74 -26.70 0.78
CA GLU A 22 -21.12 -26.42 0.45
C GLU A 22 -21.84 -25.83 1.65
N LEU A 23 -22.63 -24.78 1.43
CA LEU A 23 -23.56 -24.28 2.43
C LEU A 23 -24.63 -25.35 2.72
N PRO A 24 -25.36 -25.26 3.85
CA PRO A 24 -26.42 -26.23 4.19
C PRO A 24 -27.48 -26.47 3.09
N GLY A 25 -27.63 -25.54 2.15
CA GLY A 25 -28.48 -25.66 0.97
C GLY A 25 -27.81 -26.23 -0.29
N GLY A 26 -26.63 -26.87 -0.19
CA GLY A 26 -25.92 -27.52 -1.30
C GLY A 26 -25.25 -26.57 -2.30
N ARG A 27 -25.26 -25.26 -2.05
CA ARG A 27 -24.59 -24.26 -2.90
C ARG A 27 -23.11 -24.17 -2.52
N ALA A 28 -22.24 -23.97 -3.52
CA ALA A 28 -20.82 -23.72 -3.28
C ALA A 28 -20.62 -22.51 -2.35
N SER A 29 -19.82 -22.68 -1.29
CA SER A 29 -19.57 -21.62 -0.31
C SER A 29 -18.63 -20.52 -0.81
N PHE A 30 -17.86 -20.78 -1.88
CA PHE A 30 -16.99 -19.79 -2.52
C PHE A 30 -17.07 -19.94 -4.04
N ILE A 31 -17.12 -18.82 -4.75
CA ILE A 31 -17.14 -18.79 -6.20
C ILE A 31 -15.92 -17.97 -6.64
N HIS A 32 -14.95 -18.65 -7.25
CA HIS A 32 -13.79 -17.99 -7.86
C HIS A 32 -14.13 -17.66 -9.31
N VAL A 33 -14.52 -16.42 -9.57
CA VAL A 33 -14.83 -15.93 -10.92
C VAL A 33 -13.66 -15.11 -11.43
N PHE A 34 -13.12 -15.49 -12.58
CA PHE A 34 -12.15 -14.69 -13.31
C PHE A 34 -12.28 -14.94 -14.81
N GLU A 35 -11.83 -13.99 -15.60
CA GLU A 35 -11.76 -14.12 -17.06
C GLU A 35 -10.37 -14.63 -17.44
N PRO A 36 -10.25 -15.85 -18.01
CA PRO A 36 -8.97 -16.37 -18.49
C PRO A 36 -8.59 -15.66 -19.79
N VAL A 37 -7.40 -15.06 -19.80
CA VAL A 37 -6.84 -14.38 -20.98
C VAL A 37 -5.86 -15.29 -21.73
N GLU A 38 -5.21 -16.22 -21.03
CA GLU A 38 -4.24 -17.17 -21.60
C GLU A 38 -4.54 -18.61 -21.16
N ASP A 39 -4.04 -19.58 -21.93
CA ASP A 39 -4.18 -21.00 -21.61
C ASP A 39 -3.41 -21.37 -20.33
N GLY A 40 -4.01 -22.21 -19.48
CA GLY A 40 -3.45 -22.60 -18.18
C GLY A 40 -3.59 -21.57 -17.05
N GLN A 41 -4.27 -20.43 -17.26
CA GLN A 41 -4.50 -19.46 -16.19
C GLN A 41 -5.47 -20.01 -15.12
N THR A 42 -5.02 -20.06 -13.87
CA THR A 42 -5.83 -20.47 -12.70
C THR A 42 -6.33 -19.27 -11.86
N ARG A 43 -5.91 -18.06 -12.25
CA ARG A 43 -6.26 -16.77 -11.62
C ARG A 43 -6.36 -15.70 -12.72
N GLY A 44 -7.20 -14.68 -12.48
CA GLY A 44 -7.31 -13.55 -13.40
C GLY A 44 -6.01 -12.77 -13.48
N ALA A 45 -5.62 -12.38 -14.70
CA ALA A 45 -4.54 -11.44 -14.92
C ALA A 45 -4.99 -10.04 -14.44
N ASN A 46 -4.23 -9.43 -13.53
CA ASN A 46 -4.55 -8.07 -13.06
C ASN A 46 -4.15 -7.07 -14.16
N VAL A 47 -5.15 -6.41 -14.75
CA VAL A 47 -4.96 -5.39 -15.80
C VAL A 47 -4.10 -4.20 -15.36
N PHE A 48 -3.99 -3.94 -14.05
CA PHE A 48 -3.19 -2.85 -13.50
C PHE A 48 -1.73 -3.20 -13.27
N TYR A 49 -1.30 -4.42 -13.59
CA TYR A 49 0.09 -4.84 -13.39
C TYR A 49 1.07 -3.95 -14.16
N SER A 50 0.69 -3.49 -15.36
CA SER A 50 1.48 -2.58 -16.19
C SER A 50 1.65 -1.17 -15.59
N VAL A 51 0.75 -0.74 -14.71
CA VAL A 51 0.73 0.61 -14.14
C VAL A 51 1.27 0.62 -12.70
N MET A 52 1.43 -0.55 -12.08
CA MET A 52 1.85 -0.67 -10.68
C MET A 52 3.24 -0.06 -10.42
N GLU A 53 4.20 -0.28 -11.33
CA GLU A 53 5.54 0.30 -11.23
C GLU A 53 5.49 1.84 -11.34
N GLN A 54 4.67 2.37 -12.25
CA GLN A 54 4.48 3.81 -12.42
C GLN A 54 3.82 4.44 -11.19
N MET A 55 2.83 3.78 -10.59
CA MET A 55 2.20 4.24 -9.35
C MET A 55 3.20 4.32 -8.18
N LYS A 56 4.11 3.34 -8.05
CA LYS A 56 5.15 3.37 -7.02
C LYS A 56 6.12 4.55 -7.22
N MET A 57 6.50 4.84 -8.47
CA MET A 57 7.35 5.99 -8.76
C MET A 57 6.64 7.32 -8.47
N LEU A 58 5.35 7.44 -8.79
CA LEU A 58 4.57 8.65 -8.49
C LEU A 58 4.56 8.99 -7.00
N ASP A 59 4.41 8.00 -6.13
CA ASP A 59 4.45 8.20 -4.67
C ASP A 59 5.84 8.72 -4.22
N THR A 60 6.92 8.15 -4.75
CA THR A 60 8.28 8.65 -4.45
C THR A 60 8.54 10.06 -4.98
N LEU A 61 8.01 10.39 -6.17
CA LEU A 61 8.14 11.72 -6.75
C LEU A 61 7.37 12.76 -5.92
N GLN A 62 6.16 12.43 -5.48
CA GLN A 62 5.36 13.32 -4.65
C GLN A 62 6.06 13.61 -3.31
N ASN A 63 6.62 12.58 -2.67
CA ASN A 63 7.36 12.73 -1.41
C ASN A 63 8.63 13.59 -1.58
N THR A 64 9.42 13.39 -2.64
CA THR A 64 10.62 14.19 -2.90
C THR A 64 10.29 15.64 -3.27
N GLN A 65 9.19 15.88 -4.00
CA GLN A 65 8.71 17.23 -4.28
C GLN A 65 8.31 17.97 -3.00
N LEU A 66 7.58 17.31 -2.10
CA LEU A 66 7.19 17.89 -0.81
C LEU A 66 8.42 18.22 0.05
N GLN A 67 9.40 17.31 0.11
CA GLN A 67 10.67 17.57 0.79
C GLN A 67 11.45 18.75 0.17
N SER A 68 11.52 18.81 -1.16
CA SER A 68 12.18 19.93 -1.86
C SER A 68 11.46 21.26 -1.60
N ALA A 69 10.12 21.26 -1.59
CA ALA A 69 9.33 22.46 -1.29
C ALA A 69 9.55 22.93 0.15
N ILE A 70 9.60 22.01 1.13
CA ILE A 70 9.91 22.35 2.53
C ILE A 70 11.32 22.93 2.65
N VAL A 71 12.33 22.31 2.05
CA VAL A 71 13.70 22.82 2.09
C VAL A 71 13.79 24.20 1.43
N LYS A 72 13.14 24.41 0.28
CA LYS A 72 13.09 25.72 -0.39
C LYS A 72 12.37 26.77 0.46
N ALA A 73 11.28 26.41 1.13
CA ALA A 73 10.55 27.29 2.03
C ALA A 73 11.40 27.65 3.26
N MET A 74 12.13 26.69 3.84
CA MET A 74 13.07 26.96 4.94
C MET A 74 14.21 27.88 4.51
N TYR A 75 14.84 27.62 3.35
CA TYR A 75 15.86 28.50 2.79
C TYR A 75 15.31 29.92 2.52
N ALA A 76 14.12 30.02 1.93
CA ALA A 76 13.47 31.31 1.68
C ALA A 76 13.15 32.03 3.00
N ALA A 77 12.61 31.33 4.00
CA ALA A 77 12.33 31.88 5.32
C ALA A 77 13.59 32.37 6.03
N THR A 78 14.73 31.66 5.90
CA THR A 78 16.01 32.12 6.46
C THR A 78 16.59 33.34 5.76
N ILE A 79 16.31 33.52 4.47
CA ILE A 79 16.80 34.66 3.68
C ILE A 79 15.90 35.89 3.86
N GLU A 80 14.58 35.69 3.95
CA GLU A 80 13.63 36.78 4.30
C GLU A 80 13.76 37.20 5.76
N SER A 81 14.18 36.29 6.64
CA SER A 81 14.46 36.55 8.05
C SER A 81 15.93 36.93 8.30
N GLU A 82 16.43 37.98 7.64
CA GLU A 82 17.60 38.72 8.14
C GLU A 82 17.28 39.47 9.45
N LEU A 83 16.85 38.71 10.47
CA LEU A 83 16.90 39.08 11.87
C LEU A 83 17.41 37.84 12.62
N ASP A 84 18.71 37.89 12.91
CA ASP A 84 19.53 37.00 13.73
C ASP A 84 19.05 35.53 13.86
N THR A 85 19.74 34.65 13.12
CA THR A 85 19.61 33.18 13.13
C THR A 85 19.58 32.54 14.52
N GLN A 86 20.05 33.24 15.55
CA GLN A 86 20.06 32.75 16.92
C GLN A 86 18.67 32.69 17.58
N SER A 87 17.72 33.56 17.19
CA SER A 87 16.39 33.66 17.85
C SER A 87 15.33 32.71 17.26
N ALA A 88 15.54 32.21 16.03
CA ALA A 88 14.58 31.36 15.34
C ALA A 88 14.63 29.87 15.78
N MET A 89 15.77 29.43 16.34
CA MET A 89 15.93 28.06 16.84
C MET A 89 15.26 27.80 18.20
N ASP A 90 14.86 28.86 18.91
CA ASP A 90 14.20 28.76 20.23
C ASP A 90 12.67 28.60 20.13
N PHE A 91 12.09 28.68 18.92
CA PHE A 91 10.64 28.60 18.68
C PHE A 91 10.17 27.33 17.94
N ILE A 92 11.07 26.36 17.74
CA ILE A 92 10.77 24.99 17.29
C ILE A 92 10.86 24.06 18.50
#